data_AF-A0A699SEC7-F1
#
_entry.id   AF-A0A699SEC7-F1
#
_cell.length_a   1.000
_cell.length_b   1.000
_cell.length_c   1.000
_cell.angle_alpha   90.00
_cell.angle_beta   90.00
_cell.angle_gamma   90.00
#
_symmetry.space_group_name_H-M   'P 1'
#
loop_
_entity.id
_entity.type
_entity.pdbx_description
1 polymer ?
#
loop_
_entity_poly.entity_id
_entity_poly.type
_entity_poly.pdbx_seq_one_letter_code
_entity_poly.pdbx_strand_id
1 'polypeptide(L)'
;MVRSMFNLTALPLCFWDYALESDVRILNMVPTKKVDKTPYEIWHGKAPNLSYLKRSVKCIFVGYPKETMGCYFYFPPENNVIVARYGDFIERDLISQKFSGRDYDL
;
A
#
# COMPACT_ATOMS: atom_id res chain seq x y z
N MET A 1 -3.10 19.06 12.02
CA MET A 1 -1.96 18.28 11.51
C MET A 1 -0.64 18.95 11.86
N VAL A 2 -0.37 20.17 11.37
CA VAL A 2 0.88 20.90 11.65
C VAL A 2 1.17 21.10 13.14
N ARG A 3 0.20 21.62 13.92
CA ARG A 3 0.35 21.80 15.38
C ARG A 3 0.62 20.49 16.12
N SER A 4 0.01 19.39 15.68
CA SER A 4 0.20 18.08 16.29
C SER A 4 1.55 17.45 15.92
N MET A 5 2.04 17.64 14.70
CA MET A 5 3.39 17.22 14.30
C MET A 5 4.47 17.94 15.13
N PHE A 6 4.31 19.26 15.32
CA PHE A 6 5.25 20.08 16.07
C PHE A 6 5.37 19.68 17.55
N ASN A 7 4.25 19.31 18.17
CA ASN A 7 4.23 18.95 19.59
C ASN A 7 4.70 17.52 19.88
N LEU A 8 4.75 16.63 18.88
CA LEU A 8 5.03 15.20 19.05
C LEU A 8 6.41 14.78 18.53
N THR A 9 7.16 15.65 17.86
CA THR A 9 8.43 15.29 17.21
C THR A 9 9.55 16.24 17.61
N ALA A 10 10.71 15.67 17.96
CA ALA A 10 11.94 16.42 18.23
C ALA A 10 12.78 16.55 16.95
N LEU A 11 12.16 17.05 15.86
CA LEU A 11 12.84 17.24 14.58
C LEU A 11 13.64 18.56 14.59
N PRO A 12 14.92 18.59 14.15
CA PRO A 12 15.67 19.84 14.01
C PRO A 12 14.99 20.84 13.06
N LEU A 13 15.11 22.14 13.34
CA LEU A 13 14.40 23.21 12.60
C LEU A 13 14.61 23.11 11.07
N CYS A 14 15.81 22.73 10.63
CA CYS A 14 16.19 22.64 9.22
C CYS A 14 15.45 21.56 8.40
N PHE A 15 14.81 20.58 9.04
CA PHE A 15 14.10 19.51 8.36
C PHE A 15 12.58 19.71 8.29
N TRP A 16 12.04 20.76 8.93
CA TRP A 16 10.60 20.96 9.02
C TRP A 16 9.93 21.27 7.70
N ASP A 17 10.58 22.04 6.84
CA ASP A 17 10.04 22.37 5.52
C ASP A 17 9.86 21.09 4.68
N TYR A 18 10.88 20.21 4.70
CA TYR A 18 10.80 18.90 4.05
C TYR A 18 9.74 17.98 4.67
N ALA A 19 9.62 17.98 6.00
CA ALA A 19 8.64 17.17 6.70
C ALA A 19 7.21 17.63 6.35
N LEU A 20 6.97 18.94 6.32
CA LEU A 20 5.69 19.53 5.94
C LEU A 20 5.36 19.26 4.47
N GLU A 21 6.33 19.44 3.57
CA GLU A 21 6.13 19.15 2.15
C GLU A 21 5.77 17.68 1.94
N SER A 22 6.45 16.77 2.64
CA SER A 22 6.17 15.33 2.58
C SER A 22 4.79 14.97 3.11
N ASP A 23 4.40 15.56 4.24
CA ASP A 23 3.10 15.32 4.89
C ASP A 23 1.94 15.81 4.01
N VAL A 24 2.03 17.04 3.50
CA VAL A 24 1.06 17.61 2.56
C VAL A 24 1.00 16.80 1.27
N ARG A 25 2.15 16.35 0.76
CA ARG A 25 2.21 15.50 -0.42
C ARG A 25 1.47 14.18 -0.20
N ILE A 26 1.70 13.48 0.91
CA ILE A 26 0.98 12.25 1.25
C ILE A 26 -0.51 12.52 1.36
N LEU A 27 -0.92 13.59 2.05
CA LEU A 27 -2.33 13.96 2.21
C LEU A 27 -3.02 14.18 0.86
N ASN A 28 -2.33 14.82 -0.09
CA ASN A 28 -2.87 15.08 -1.42
C ASN A 28 -2.99 13.83 -2.31
N MET A 29 -2.30 12.74 -1.98
CA MET A 29 -2.35 11.47 -2.73
C MET A 29 -3.28 10.42 -2.10
N VAL A 30 -3.84 10.68 -0.92
CA VAL A 30 -4.73 9.73 -0.20
C VAL A 30 -6.19 10.13 -0.43
N PRO A 31 -7.05 9.19 -0.89
CA PRO A 31 -8.47 9.49 -1.08
C PRO A 31 -9.16 9.65 0.29
N THR A 32 -10.19 10.50 0.34
CA THR A 32 -10.95 10.74 1.57
C THR A 32 -12.31 10.06 1.48
N LYS A 33 -12.90 9.63 2.61
CA LYS A 33 -14.20 8.92 2.61
C LYS A 33 -15.34 9.66 1.91
N LYS A 34 -15.23 10.97 1.74
CA LYS A 34 -16.26 11.81 1.10
C LYS A 34 -16.06 11.98 -0.40
N VAL A 35 -14.86 11.72 -0.93
CA VAL A 35 -14.50 12.02 -2.31
C VAL A 35 -13.66 10.88 -2.87
N ASP A 36 -14.16 10.27 -3.94
CA ASP A 36 -13.51 9.09 -4.57
C ASP A 36 -12.17 9.43 -5.24
N LYS A 37 -11.94 10.70 -5.58
CA LYS A 37 -10.71 11.20 -6.21
C LYS A 37 -9.82 11.91 -5.20
N THR A 38 -8.51 11.74 -5.38
CA THR A 38 -7.50 12.44 -4.59
C THR A 38 -7.37 13.90 -5.05
N PRO A 39 -7.02 14.85 -4.17
CA PRO A 39 -6.71 16.23 -4.58
C PRO A 39 -5.67 16.31 -5.71
N TYR A 40 -4.66 15.44 -5.67
CA TYR A 40 -3.64 15.33 -6.71
C TYR A 40 -4.24 14.99 -8.09
N GLU A 41 -5.17 14.04 -8.15
CA GLU A 41 -5.87 13.69 -9.38
C GLU A 41 -6.74 14.83 -9.90
N ILE A 42 -7.37 15.60 -9.00
CA ILE A 42 -8.21 16.74 -9.38
C ILE A 42 -7.36 17.83 -10.02
N TRP A 43 -6.16 18.11 -9.49
CA TRP A 43 -5.29 19.16 -10.02
C TRP A 43 -4.49 18.77 -11.24
N HIS A 44 -3.98 17.54 -11.30
CA HIS A 44 -3.08 17.11 -12.36
C HIS A 44 -3.75 16.21 -13.41
N GLY A 45 -5.01 15.81 -13.20
CA GLY A 45 -5.75 14.91 -14.10
C GLY A 45 -5.17 13.50 -14.18
N LYS A 46 -4.20 13.15 -13.33
CA LYS A 46 -3.46 11.89 -13.35
C LYS A 46 -3.38 11.28 -11.96
N ALA A 47 -3.53 9.96 -11.87
CA ALA A 47 -3.33 9.21 -10.63
C ALA A 47 -1.90 9.38 -10.09
N PRO A 48 -1.73 9.62 -8.78
CA PRO A 48 -0.41 9.71 -8.18
C PRO A 48 0.30 8.36 -8.26
N ASN A 49 1.61 8.39 -8.49
CA ASN A 49 2.42 7.18 -8.36
C ASN A 49 2.65 6.91 -6.87
N LEU A 50 2.20 5.75 -6.39
CA LEU A 50 2.34 5.32 -5.00
C LEU A 50 3.30 4.13 -4.84
N SER A 51 4.04 3.74 -5.88
CA SER A 51 4.92 2.56 -5.83
C SER A 51 5.99 2.67 -4.75
N TYR A 52 6.55 3.87 -4.55
CA TYR A 52 7.58 4.13 -3.53
C TYR A 52 7.05 4.15 -2.10
N LEU A 53 5.73 4.25 -1.89
CA LEU A 53 5.10 4.17 -0.57
C LEU A 53 4.63 2.75 -0.23
N LYS A 54 4.72 1.79 -1.16
CA LYS A 54 4.32 0.40 -0.90
C LYS A 54 5.29 -0.25 0.07
N ARG A 55 4.76 -0.66 1.23
CA ARG A 55 5.49 -1.39 2.26
C ARG A 55 5.51 -2.91 2.03
N SER A 56 4.65 -3.42 1.15
CA SER A 56 4.53 -4.84 0.84
C SER A 56 4.60 -5.09 -0.66
N VAL A 57 5.16 -6.24 -1.02
CA VAL A 57 5.21 -6.76 -2.37
C VAL A 57 4.19 -7.88 -2.52
N LYS A 58 3.57 -7.97 -3.70
CA LYS A 58 2.69 -9.10 -4.02
C LYS A 58 3.55 -10.26 -4.49
N CYS A 59 3.38 -11.41 -3.85
CA CYS A 59 4.07 -12.64 -4.20
C CYS A 59 3.06 -13.78 -4.35
N ILE A 60 3.49 -14.86 -5.00
CA ILE A 60 2.71 -16.08 -5.14
C ILE A 60 3.11 -17.02 -4.02
N PHE A 61 2.13 -17.50 -3.25
CA PHE A 61 2.36 -18.52 -2.25
C PHE A 61 2.66 -19.86 -2.94
N VAL A 62 3.79 -20.47 -2.60
CA VAL A 62 4.25 -21.74 -3.20
C VAL A 62 4.02 -22.91 -2.25
N GLY A 63 4.28 -22.72 -0.96
CA GLY A 63 4.15 -23.78 0.04
C GLY A 63 4.94 -23.51 1.31
N TYR A 64 5.12 -24.54 2.12
CA TYR A 64 5.82 -24.47 3.40
C TYR A 64 7.23 -25.10 3.32
N PRO A 65 8.27 -24.49 3.91
CA PRO A 65 9.57 -25.12 4.05
C PRO A 65 9.50 -26.33 4.99
N LYS A 66 10.27 -27.38 4.70
CA LYS A 66 10.37 -28.56 5.57
C LYS A 66 11.21 -28.30 6.83
N GLU A 67 12.15 -27.37 6.75
CA GLU A 67 13.22 -27.19 7.75
C GLU A 67 13.07 -25.89 8.56
N THR A 68 12.32 -24.91 8.06
CA THR A 68 12.17 -23.59 8.69
C THR A 68 10.70 -23.20 8.81
N MET A 69 10.37 -22.49 9.90
CA MET A 69 9.04 -21.91 10.04
C MET A 69 8.89 -20.73 9.07
N GLY A 70 7.85 -20.76 8.25
CA GLY A 70 7.48 -19.70 7.33
C GLY A 70 6.81 -20.24 6.08
N CYS A 71 6.69 -19.39 5.07
CA CYS A 71 6.08 -19.67 3.79
C CYS A 71 7.08 -19.35 2.67
N TYR A 72 7.14 -20.21 1.65
CA TYR A 72 7.80 -19.89 0.39
C TYR A 72 6.90 -19.00 -0.46
N PHE A 73 7.44 -17.84 -0.82
CA PHE A 73 6.80 -16.86 -1.67
C PHE A 73 7.65 -16.67 -2.93
N TYR A 74 7.08 -16.97 -4.10
CA TYR A 74 7.71 -16.67 -5.37
C TYR A 74 7.42 -15.23 -5.78
N PHE A 75 8.46 -14.48 -6.14
CA PHE A 75 8.34 -13.11 -6.62
C PHE A 75 8.71 -13.05 -8.12
N PRO A 76 7.70 -13.03 -9.03
CA PRO A 76 7.91 -13.10 -10.47
C PRO A 76 8.85 -12.03 -11.07
N PRO A 77 8.85 -10.76 -10.62
CA PRO A 77 9.68 -9.72 -11.23
C PRO A 77 11.19 -9.98 -11.12
N GLU A 78 11.64 -10.60 -10.02
CA GLU A 78 13.06 -10.91 -9.78
C GLU A 78 13.37 -12.41 -9.98
N ASN A 79 12.36 -13.22 -10.31
CA ASN A 79 12.46 -14.67 -10.48
C ASN A 79 13.15 -15.37 -9.28
N ASN A 80 12.82 -14.94 -8.06
CA ASN A 80 13.38 -15.46 -6.82
C ASN A 80 12.29 -15.99 -5.88
N VAL A 81 12.71 -16.84 -4.94
CA VAL A 81 11.85 -17.37 -3.88
C VAL A 81 12.33 -16.81 -2.54
N ILE A 82 11.40 -16.23 -1.80
CA ILE A 82 11.64 -15.59 -0.50
C ILE A 82 10.95 -16.42 0.58
N VAL A 83 11.60 -16.63 1.72
CA VAL A 83 10.98 -17.23 2.90
C VAL A 83 10.56 -16.12 3.84
N ALA A 84 9.27 -16.03 4.15
CA ALA A 84 8.76 -15.08 5.14
C ALA A 84 7.85 -15.77 6.15
N ARG A 85 7.96 -15.34 7.43
CA ARG A 85 7.12 -15.85 8.53
C ARG A 85 5.75 -15.17 8.61
N TYR A 86 5.65 -13.95 8.12
CA TYR A 86 4.43 -13.15 8.14
C TYR A 86 4.10 -12.75 6.70
N GLY A 87 2.84 -12.94 6.33
CA GLY A 87 2.30 -12.54 5.04
C GLY A 87 0.79 -12.41 5.14
N ASP A 88 0.25 -11.35 4.54
CA ASP A 88 -1.20 -11.15 4.45
C ASP A 88 -1.73 -11.89 3.22
N PHE A 89 -2.57 -12.90 3.45
CA PHE A 89 -3.18 -13.69 2.38
C PHE A 89 -4.44 -13.00 1.85
N ILE A 90 -4.44 -12.65 0.56
CA ILE A 90 -5.50 -11.86 -0.11
C ILE A 90 -6.67 -12.76 -0.59
N GLU A 91 -6.70 -14.04 -0.23
CA GLU A 91 -7.68 -15.01 -0.77
C GLU A 91 -9.15 -14.62 -0.50
N ARG A 92 -9.44 -14.01 0.65
CA ARG A 92 -10.82 -13.62 1.03
C ARG A 92 -11.36 -12.50 0.16
N ASP A 93 -10.51 -11.54 -0.21
CA ASP A 93 -10.90 -10.41 -1.06
C ASP A 93 -11.09 -10.83 -2.52
N LEU A 94 -10.40 -11.87 -2.97
CA LEU A 94 -10.57 -12.42 -4.33
C LEU A 94 -11.85 -13.25 -4.48
N ILE A 95 -12.28 -13.95 -3.41
CA ILE A 95 -13.52 -14.73 -3.43
C ILE A 95 -14.75 -13.80 -3.44
N SER A 96 -14.74 -12.73 -2.65
CA SER A 96 -15.83 -11.74 -2.64
C SER A 96 -15.98 -11.03 -3.99
N GLN A 97 -14.87 -10.71 -4.65
CA GLN A 97 -14.87 -10.08 -5.98
C GLN A 97 -15.34 -11.03 -7.10
N LYS A 98 -15.10 -12.34 -6.97
CA LYS A 98 -15.64 -13.36 -7.89
C LYS A 98 -17.16 -13.54 -7.73
N PHE A 99 -17.71 -13.35 -6.53
CA PHE A 99 -19.14 -13.46 -6.29
C PHE A 99 -19.93 -12.20 -6.66
N SER A 100 -19.29 -11.02 -6.69
CA SER A 100 -19.93 -9.77 -7.11
C SER A 100 -19.92 -9.55 -8.63
N GLY A 101 -19.43 -10.52 -9.41
CA GLY A 101 -19.24 -10.40 -10.86
C GLY A 101 -19.86 -11.55 -11.63
N ARG A 102 -21.03 -11.28 -12.23
CA ARG A 102 -21.82 -12.07 -13.19
C ARG A 102 -22.88 -12.98 -12.57
N ASP A 103 -24.04 -12.38 -12.28
CA ASP A 103 -25.32 -12.96 -12.69
C ASP A 103 -25.73 -12.19 -13.96
N TYR A 104 -25.60 -12.82 -15.12
CA TYR A 104 -26.32 -12.43 -16.32
C TYR A 104 -27.35 -13.53 -16.55
N ASP A 105 -28.59 -13.10 -16.65
CA ASP A 105 -29.83 -13.85 -16.77
C ASP A 105 -29.76 -15.07 -17.70
N LEU A 106 -30.41 -16.15 -17.26
CA LEU A 106 -31.07 -17.14 -18.12
C LEU A 106 -32.55 -17.22 -17.74
#